data_AF-A0A821QQU7-F1
#
_entry.id   AF-A0A821QQU7-F1
#
_cell.length_a   1.000
_cell.length_b   1.000
_cell.length_c   1.000
_cell.angle_alpha   90.00
_cell.angle_beta   90.00
_cell.angle_gamma   90.00
#
_symmetry.space_group_name_H-M   'P 1'
#
loop_
_entity.id
_entity.type
_entity.pdbx_description
1 polymer ?
#
loop_
_entity_poly.entity_id
_entity_poly.type
_entity_poly.pdbx_seq_one_letter_code
_entity_poly.pdbx_strand_id
1 'polypeptide(L)'
;DMSQQLSQIIIDLIKQRGFTDYDSQCVTLLQTCLIDFYNDLFIRFKQHFESIGSSITIQDAFQRTLNDVMSINLRELHNYMKNKH
;
A
#
# COMPACT_ATOMS: atom_id res chain seq x y z
N ASP A 1 9.49 7.49 -16.81
CA ASP A 1 8.99 6.11 -16.92
C ASP A 1 8.41 5.71 -15.56
N MET A 2 7.17 5.21 -15.49
CA MET A 2 6.50 4.88 -14.21
C MET A 2 7.28 3.82 -13.41
N SER A 3 7.97 2.90 -14.10
CA SER A 3 8.78 1.87 -13.46
C SER A 3 9.95 2.45 -12.66
N GLN A 4 10.64 3.44 -13.23
CA GLN A 4 11.78 4.10 -12.59
C GLN A 4 11.38 4.91 -11.34
N GLN A 5 10.19 5.52 -11.35
CA GLN A 5 9.68 6.26 -10.20
C GLN A 5 9.40 5.35 -9.00
N LEU A 6 8.79 4.18 -9.23
CA LEU A 6 8.53 3.21 -8.17
C LEU A 6 9.83 2.62 -7.61
N SER A 7 10.82 2.32 -8.47
CA SER A 7 12.15 1.87 -8.02
C SER A 7 12.77 2.92 -7.09
N GLN A 8 12.71 4.20 -7.45
CA GLN A 8 13.28 5.27 -6.65
C GLN A 8 12.61 5.39 -5.28
N ILE A 9 11.27 5.30 -5.22
CA ILE A 9 10.52 5.32 -3.95
C ILE A 9 10.98 4.18 -3.03
N ILE A 10 11.14 2.97 -3.57
CA ILE A 10 11.58 1.80 -2.80
C ILE A 10 13.01 2.00 -2.28
N ILE A 11 13.91 2.49 -3.12
CA ILE A 11 15.30 2.79 -2.74
C ILE A 11 15.33 3.84 -1.62
N ASP A 12 14.53 4.89 -1.72
CA ASP A 12 14.47 5.93 -0.69
C ASP A 12 13.92 5.39 0.63
N LEU A 13 12.91 4.50 0.59
CA LEU A 13 12.40 3.80 1.77
C LEU A 13 13.45 2.89 2.40
N ILE A 14 14.23 2.16 1.59
CA ILE A 14 15.35 1.32 2.06
C ILE A 14 16.38 2.20 2.79
N LYS A 15 16.79 3.31 2.19
CA LYS A 15 17.74 4.25 2.80
C LYS A 15 17.22 4.89 4.09
N GLN A 16 15.93 5.24 4.14
CA GLN A 16 15.29 5.77 5.36
C GLN A 16 15.32 4.78 6.53
N ARG A 17 15.45 3.49 6.27
CA ARG A 17 15.61 2.46 7.31
C ARG A 17 17.07 2.20 7.70
N GLY A 18 18.01 2.98 7.18
CA GLY A 18 19.43 2.93 7.53
C GLY A 18 20.25 1.95 6.68
N PHE A 19 19.67 1.34 5.65
CA PHE A 19 20.42 0.52 4.72
C PHE A 19 21.24 1.40 3.77
N THR A 20 22.55 1.17 3.73
CA THR A 20 23.50 1.93 2.89
C THR A 20 23.70 1.33 1.51
N ASP A 21 23.30 0.06 1.33
CA ASP A 21 23.45 -0.71 0.10
C ASP A 21 22.16 -1.49 -0.20
N TYR A 22 21.92 -1.80 -1.47
CA TYR A 22 20.75 -2.54 -1.92
C TYR A 22 21.03 -3.28 -3.24
N ASP A 23 20.51 -4.50 -3.33
CA ASP A 23 20.55 -5.29 -4.56
C ASP A 23 19.42 -4.85 -5.51
N SER A 24 19.73 -4.67 -6.79
CA SER A 24 18.76 -4.25 -7.80
C SER A 24 17.64 -5.28 -8.01
N GLN A 25 17.91 -6.57 -7.86
CA GLN A 25 16.90 -7.64 -7.90
C GLN A 25 15.96 -7.56 -6.71
N CYS A 26 16.47 -7.21 -5.51
CA CYS A 26 15.62 -6.98 -4.34
C CYS A 26 14.66 -5.81 -4.58
N VAL A 27 15.13 -4.72 -5.20
CA VAL A 27 14.26 -3.60 -5.59
C VAL A 27 13.20 -4.07 -6.57
N THR A 28 13.56 -4.83 -7.61
CA THR A 28 12.60 -5.36 -8.58
C THR A 28 11.56 -6.29 -7.94
N LEU A 29 11.98 -7.20 -7.05
CA LEU A 29 11.06 -8.07 -6.32
C LEU A 29 10.08 -7.26 -5.45
N LEU A 30 10.58 -6.25 -4.74
CA LEU A 30 9.73 -5.36 -3.96
C LEU A 30 8.74 -4.59 -4.84
N GLN A 31 9.14 -4.18 -6.05
CA GLN A 31 8.22 -3.58 -7.01
C GLN A 31 7.10 -4.54 -7.39
N THR A 32 7.43 -5.78 -7.76
CA THR A 32 6.43 -6.80 -8.11
C THR A 32 5.48 -7.04 -6.95
N CYS A 33 6.00 -7.26 -5.74
CA CYS A 33 5.18 -7.46 -4.55
C CYS A 33 4.26 -6.27 -4.28
N LEU A 34 4.73 -5.03 -4.44
CA LEU A 34 3.90 -3.84 -4.24
C LEU A 34 2.81 -3.74 -5.30
N ILE A 35 3.13 -3.99 -6.57
CA ILE A 35 2.16 -3.95 -7.67
C ILE A 35 1.07 -5.00 -7.44
N ASP A 36 1.45 -6.24 -7.14
CA ASP A 36 0.52 -7.33 -6.89
C ASP A 36 -0.35 -7.05 -5.67
N PHE A 37 0.25 -6.51 -4.60
CA PHE A 37 -0.46 -6.08 -3.42
C PHE A 37 -1.51 -4.99 -3.71
N TYR A 38 -1.14 -3.95 -4.45
CA TYR A 38 -2.08 -2.89 -4.84
C TYR A 38 -3.21 -3.45 -5.72
N ASN A 39 -2.91 -4.37 -6.63
CA ASN A 39 -3.92 -5.03 -7.44
C ASN A 39 -4.93 -5.81 -6.59
N ASP A 40 -4.47 -6.62 -5.63
CA ASP A 40 -5.37 -7.35 -4.70
C ASP A 40 -6.22 -6.37 -3.86
N LEU A 41 -5.60 -5.30 -3.35
CA LEU A 41 -6.30 -4.25 -2.61
C LEU A 41 -7.42 -3.62 -3.45
N PHE A 42 -7.16 -3.27 -4.71
CA PHE A 42 -8.18 -2.67 -5.58
C PHE A 42 -9.30 -3.65 -5.96
N ILE A 43 -8.96 -4.92 -6.20
CA ILE A 43 -9.96 -5.97 -6.47
C ILE A 43 -10.92 -6.10 -5.29
N ARG A 44 -10.39 -6.21 -4.06
CA ARG A 44 -11.22 -6.35 -2.86
C ARG A 44 -11.99 -5.08 -2.53
N PHE A 45 -11.38 -3.92 -2.70
CA PHE A 45 -12.08 -2.64 -2.58
C PHE A 45 -13.29 -2.57 -3.50
N LYS A 46 -13.11 -2.95 -4.77
CA LYS A 46 -14.21 -3.03 -5.74
C LYS A 46 -15.30 -4.01 -5.27
N GLN A 47 -14.92 -5.21 -4.82
CA GLN A 47 -15.87 -6.20 -4.31
C GLN A 47 -16.66 -5.69 -3.09
N HIS A 48 -16.02 -5.01 -2.13
CA HIS A 48 -16.71 -4.44 -0.98
C HIS A 48 -17.65 -3.29 -1.39
N PHE A 49 -17.19 -2.42 -2.29
CA PHE A 49 -18.00 -1.31 -2.79
C PHE A 49 -19.23 -1.81 -3.56
N GLU A 50 -19.06 -2.84 -4.41
CA GLU A 50 -20.15 -3.43 -5.21
C GLU A 50 -21.11 -4.28 -4.37
N SER A 51 -20.61 -5.04 -3.39
CA SER A 51 -21.43 -5.97 -2.57
C SER A 51 -22.39 -5.27 -1.60
N ILE A 52 -22.09 -4.03 -1.20
CA ILE A 52 -22.86 -3.32 -0.18
C ILE A 52 -23.78 -2.23 -0.81
N GLY A 53 -23.66 -2.00 -2.12
CA GLY A 53 -24.49 -1.06 -2.88
C GLY A 53 -24.32 0.41 -2.44
N SER A 54 -25.29 1.27 -2.78
CA SER A 54 -25.29 2.72 -2.46
C SER A 54 -25.42 3.07 -0.97
N SER A 55 -25.36 2.07 -0.08
CA SER A 55 -25.62 2.22 1.36
C SER A 55 -24.38 2.50 2.20
N ILE A 56 -23.18 2.41 1.62
CA ILE A 56 -21.91 2.74 2.29
C ILE A 56 -21.13 3.81 1.53
N THR A 57 -20.33 4.56 2.28
CA THR A 57 -19.41 5.52 1.67
C THR A 57 -18.20 4.80 1.08
N ILE A 58 -17.54 5.46 0.12
CA ILE A 58 -16.24 5.04 -0.42
C ILE A 58 -15.23 4.83 0.72
N GLN A 59 -15.28 5.67 1.76
CA GLN A 59 -14.40 5.58 2.92
C GLN A 59 -14.64 4.30 3.73
N ASP A 60 -15.90 3.91 3.95
CA ASP A 60 -16.24 2.68 4.68
C ASP A 60 -15.81 1.43 3.92
N ALA A 61 -16.00 1.41 2.59
CA ALA A 61 -15.52 0.33 1.73
C ALA A 61 -13.99 0.20 1.81
N PHE A 62 -13.28 1.33 1.78
CA PHE A 62 -11.82 1.36 1.87
C PHE A 62 -11.33 0.87 3.24
N GLN A 63 -11.98 1.30 4.32
CA GLN A 63 -11.64 0.84 5.66
C GLN A 63 -11.84 -0.67 5.86
N ARG A 64 -12.94 -1.22 5.35
CA ARG A 64 -13.18 -2.68 5.37
C ARG A 64 -12.11 -3.42 4.59
N THR A 65 -11.76 -2.91 3.41
CA THR A 65 -10.70 -3.50 2.58
C THR A 65 -9.35 -3.51 3.28
N LEU A 66 -8.97 -2.41 3.93
CA LEU A 66 -7.69 -2.33 4.68
C LEU A 66 -7.67 -3.29 5.86
N ASN A 67 -8.79 -3.45 6.57
CA ASN A 67 -8.92 -4.43 7.64
C ASN A 67 -8.79 -5.87 7.10
N ASP A 68 -9.46 -6.18 5.99
CA ASP A 68 -9.51 -7.54 5.43
C ASP A 68 -8.20 -7.98 4.76
N VAL A 69 -7.48 -7.05 4.13
CA VAL A 69 -6.22 -7.33 3.40
C VAL A 69 -5.01 -7.25 4.31
N MET A 70 -4.95 -6.24 5.18
CA MET A 70 -3.73 -5.90 5.91
C MET A 70 -3.84 -6.06 7.42
N SER A 71 -5.04 -6.31 7.95
CA SER A 71 -5.31 -6.16 9.40
C SER A 71 -4.86 -4.79 9.95
N ILE A 72 -4.74 -3.77 9.08
CA ILE A 72 -4.25 -2.45 9.48
C ILE A 72 -5.39 -1.66 10.08
N ASN A 73 -5.20 -1.25 11.33
CA ASN A 73 -6.06 -0.29 11.97
C ASN A 73 -5.77 1.12 11.40
N LEU A 74 -6.79 1.84 10.93
CA LEU A 74 -6.64 3.23 10.46
C LEU A 74 -5.95 4.15 11.49
N ARG A 75 -6.05 3.85 12.79
CA ARG A 75 -5.33 4.58 13.84
C ARG A 75 -3.82 4.44 13.71
N GLU A 76 -3.32 3.26 13.34
CA GLU A 76 -1.89 3.03 13.13
C GLU A 76 -1.40 3.72 11.86
N LEU A 77 -2.21 3.70 10.80
CA LEU A 77 -1.95 4.47 9.59
C LEU A 77 -1.87 5.97 9.89
N HIS A 78 -2.82 6.50 10.65
CA HIS A 78 -2.85 7.90 11.07
C HIS A 78 -1.64 8.27 11.93
N ASN A 79 -1.25 7.41 12.87
CA ASN A 79 -0.06 7.59 13.69
C ASN A 79 1.23 7.56 12.85
N TYR A 80 1.31 6.64 11.88
CA TYR A 80 2.43 6.57 10.95
C TYR A 80 2.55 7.85 10.10
N MET A 81 1.43 8.37 9.58
CA MET A 81 1.45 9.62 8.81
C MET A 81 1.87 10.82 9.66
N LYS A 82 1.44 10.87 10.94
CA LYS A 82 1.86 11.93 11.88
C LYS A 82 3.34 11.88 12.22
N ASN A 83 3.90 10.69 12.37
CA ASN A 83 5.32 10.50 12.72
C ASN A 83 6.28 10.72 11.54
N LYS A 84 5.77 10.99 10.32
CA LYS A 84 6.58 11.33 9.14
C LYS A 84 6.89 12.84 9.01
N HIS A 85 6.38 13.67 9.92
CA HIS A 85 6.63 15.11 10.03
C HIS A 85 7.23 15.46 11.39
#